data_AF-A0A6I1ZS03-F1
#
_entry.id   AF-A0A6I1ZS03-F1
#
_cell.length_a   1.000
_cell.length_b   1.000
_cell.length_c   1.000
_cell.angle_alpha   90.00
_cell.angle_beta   90.00
_cell.angle_gamma   90.00
#
_symmetry.space_group_name_H-M   'P 1'
#
loop_
_entity.id
_entity.type
_entity.pdbx_description
1 polymer ?
#
loop_
_entity_poly.entity_id
_entity_poly.type
_entity_poly.pdbx_seq_one_letter_code
_entity_poly.pdbx_strand_id
1 'polypeptide(L)'
;MIRPASISIKPPIQPDWKRISKSWGHPFHPMCSYMAMFPPRIPHYFIERFTRPGDRVLDPFSGRGTTSTQACVEGRVGIASDLNPLAYCLSRAKVDPPAKRTVLARLRELEQDCRECAAAIPDRGDPITVVFQLHTLRQLTCLKTVLTDSRVDIFIRATILGILHGKYRRSGTDSIYLSIDMPNTFSMSPDYIRKYVQDKGLQYLPLTGGRPWR
;
A
#
# COMPACT_ATOMS: atom_id res chain seq x y z
N MET A 1 -24.89 26.71 -34.09
CA MET A 1 -24.55 25.30 -33.75
C MET A 1 -23.09 25.07 -34.14
N ILE A 2 -22.15 25.13 -33.20
CA ILE A 2 -20.71 24.94 -33.49
C ILE A 2 -20.48 23.42 -33.52
N ARG A 3 -20.17 22.85 -34.70
CA ARG A 3 -19.70 21.47 -34.77
C ARG A 3 -18.38 21.38 -33.98
N PRO A 4 -18.23 20.44 -33.03
CA PRO A 4 -16.94 20.25 -32.39
C PRO A 4 -15.93 19.89 -33.48
N ALA A 5 -14.81 20.60 -33.53
CA ALA A 5 -13.71 20.26 -34.42
C ALA A 5 -13.32 18.80 -34.15
N SER A 6 -13.25 17.97 -35.19
CA SER A 6 -12.77 16.60 -35.06
C SER A 6 -11.28 16.62 -34.72
N ILE A 7 -10.95 16.46 -33.45
CA ILE A 7 -9.55 16.32 -33.00
C ILE A 7 -9.08 14.94 -33.46
N SER A 8 -8.20 14.92 -34.47
CA SER A 8 -7.52 13.70 -34.91
C SER A 8 -6.19 13.57 -34.18
N ILE A 9 -6.07 12.57 -33.32
CA ILE A 9 -4.80 12.25 -32.66
C ILE A 9 -3.91 11.50 -33.67
N LYS A 10 -2.74 12.07 -33.99
CA LYS A 10 -1.74 11.47 -34.88
C LYS A 10 -0.41 11.22 -34.14
N PRO A 11 0.20 10.02 -34.25
CA PRO A 11 -0.35 8.78 -34.83
C PRO A 11 -1.63 8.33 -34.11
N PRO A 12 -2.43 7.36 -34.57
CA PRO A 12 -3.56 6.86 -33.78
C PRO A 12 -3.11 6.25 -32.44
N ILE A 13 -4.01 6.14 -31.45
CA ILE A 13 -3.73 5.39 -30.21
C ILE A 13 -3.71 3.90 -30.55
N GLN A 14 -2.58 3.25 -30.27
CA GLN A 14 -2.39 1.82 -30.39
C GLN A 14 -2.04 1.25 -29.02
N PRO A 15 -2.39 -0.01 -28.71
CA PRO A 15 -2.15 -0.59 -27.39
C PRO A 15 -0.68 -1.01 -27.21
N ASP A 16 0.27 -0.13 -27.51
CA ASP A 16 1.71 -0.39 -27.48
C ASP A 16 2.21 -0.74 -26.08
N TRP A 17 1.53 -0.24 -25.04
CA TRP A 17 1.77 -0.65 -23.65
C TRP A 17 1.60 -2.16 -23.41
N LYS A 18 0.96 -2.91 -24.32
CA LYS A 18 0.91 -4.38 -24.25
C LYS A 18 2.23 -5.05 -24.64
N ARG A 19 3.11 -4.35 -25.36
CA ARG A 19 4.45 -4.84 -25.75
C ARG A 19 5.47 -4.75 -24.61
N ILE A 20 5.22 -3.89 -23.63
CA ILE A 20 6.06 -3.73 -22.44
C ILE A 20 5.82 -4.91 -21.48
N SER A 21 6.90 -5.49 -20.95
CA SER A 21 6.82 -6.60 -19.99
C SER A 21 5.88 -6.31 -18.82
N LYS A 22 5.16 -7.35 -18.36
CA LYS A 22 4.30 -7.25 -17.17
C LYS A 22 5.08 -6.95 -15.89
N SER A 23 6.37 -7.30 -15.83
CA SER A 23 7.26 -7.03 -14.70
C SER A 23 7.89 -5.64 -14.72
N TRP A 24 7.71 -4.88 -15.81
CA TRP A 24 8.28 -3.54 -15.94
C TRP A 24 7.55 -2.53 -15.05
N GLY A 25 8.33 -1.61 -14.47
CA GLY A 25 7.83 -0.47 -13.70
C GLY A 25 8.71 -0.19 -12.48
N HIS A 26 8.58 1.02 -11.95
CA HIS A 26 9.27 1.41 -10.72
C HIS A 26 8.86 0.52 -9.52
N PRO A 27 9.79 0.15 -8.61
CA PRO A 27 9.51 -0.70 -7.45
C PRO A 27 8.44 -0.19 -6.48
N PHE A 28 8.09 1.10 -6.56
CA PHE A 28 7.01 1.67 -5.74
C PHE A 28 5.62 1.33 -6.22
N HIS A 29 5.45 0.91 -7.47
CA HIS A 29 4.15 0.47 -7.96
C HIS A 29 3.61 -0.64 -7.04
N PRO A 30 4.28 -1.79 -6.84
CA PRO A 30 3.77 -2.89 -6.02
C PRO A 30 3.77 -2.64 -4.48
N MET A 31 4.01 -1.42 -3.98
CA MET A 31 4.10 -1.13 -2.54
C MET A 31 2.89 -1.64 -1.72
N CYS A 32 1.68 -1.54 -2.24
CA CYS A 32 0.46 -2.00 -1.57
C CYS A 32 -0.57 -2.44 -2.62
N SER A 33 -1.26 -3.56 -2.37
CA SER A 33 -2.33 -4.03 -3.25
C SER A 33 -3.56 -3.13 -3.11
N TYR A 34 -4.28 -2.91 -4.21
CA TYR A 34 -5.49 -2.09 -4.25
C TYR A 34 -6.47 -2.67 -5.27
N MET A 35 -7.77 -2.48 -5.07
CA MET A 35 -8.76 -2.98 -6.03
C MET A 35 -8.77 -2.13 -7.31
N ALA A 36 -9.18 -2.73 -8.42
CA ALA A 36 -9.38 -2.04 -9.71
C ALA A 36 -8.16 -1.25 -10.23
N MET A 37 -6.95 -1.79 -10.05
CA MET A 37 -5.72 -1.18 -10.54
C MET A 37 -5.46 -1.46 -12.03
N PHE A 38 -4.85 -0.50 -12.72
CA PHE A 38 -4.20 -0.72 -14.01
C PHE A 38 -2.67 -0.82 -13.87
N PRO A 39 -1.99 -1.50 -14.81
CA PRO A 39 -0.53 -1.61 -14.79
C PRO A 39 0.17 -0.30 -15.18
N PRO A 40 1.37 -0.01 -14.66
CA PRO A 40 2.09 1.26 -14.85
C PRO A 40 2.52 1.53 -16.30
N ARG A 41 2.62 0.50 -17.14
CA ARG A 41 2.88 0.64 -18.58
C ARG A 41 1.78 1.41 -19.33
N ILE A 42 0.55 1.44 -18.79
CA ILE A 42 -0.55 2.23 -19.36
C ILE A 42 -0.28 3.73 -19.16
N PRO A 43 -0.17 4.26 -17.93
CA PRO A 43 0.12 5.68 -17.76
C PRO A 43 1.45 6.08 -18.39
N HIS A 44 2.47 5.22 -18.37
CA HIS A 44 3.73 5.47 -19.09
C HIS A 44 3.50 5.86 -20.56
N TYR A 45 2.72 5.05 -21.29
CA TYR A 45 2.41 5.32 -22.69
C TYR A 45 1.73 6.68 -22.89
N PHE A 46 0.75 7.01 -22.05
CA PHE A 46 0.00 8.27 -22.19
C PHE A 46 0.82 9.48 -21.75
N ILE A 47 1.62 9.36 -20.68
CA ILE A 47 2.46 10.44 -20.15
C ILE A 47 3.56 10.76 -21.16
N GLU A 48 4.29 9.76 -21.65
CA GLU A 48 5.35 9.95 -22.64
C GLU A 48 4.82 10.66 -23.89
N ARG A 49 3.63 10.27 -24.33
CA ARG A 49 3.04 10.71 -25.59
C ARG A 49 2.41 12.10 -25.53
N PHE A 50 1.79 12.47 -24.41
CA PHE A 50 0.95 13.68 -24.32
C PHE A 50 1.54 14.76 -23.41
N THR A 51 2.72 14.53 -22.84
CA THR A 51 3.37 15.50 -21.93
C THR A 51 4.87 15.55 -22.14
N ARG A 52 5.51 16.61 -21.66
CA ARG A 52 6.96 16.82 -21.63
C ARG A 52 7.47 16.74 -20.19
N PRO A 53 8.76 16.42 -19.96
CA PRO A 53 9.37 16.60 -18.64
C PRO A 53 9.07 18.00 -18.07
N GLY A 54 8.71 18.06 -16.80
CA GLY A 54 8.25 19.27 -16.11
C GLY A 54 6.74 19.54 -16.17
N ASP A 55 5.99 18.92 -17.10
CA ASP A 55 4.53 19.07 -17.16
C ASP A 55 3.84 18.48 -15.93
N ARG A 56 2.58 18.87 -15.71
CA ARG A 56 1.74 18.41 -14.60
C ARG A 56 0.76 17.35 -15.09
N VAL A 57 0.69 16.22 -14.41
CA VAL A 57 -0.23 15.12 -14.71
C VAL A 57 -1.17 14.92 -13.53
N LEU A 58 -2.46 15.17 -13.74
CA LEU A 58 -3.51 15.00 -12.74
C LEU A 58 -4.25 13.68 -12.94
N ASP A 59 -4.39 12.91 -11.87
CA ASP A 59 -5.30 11.78 -11.76
C ASP A 59 -6.34 12.04 -10.64
N PRO A 60 -7.61 12.34 -10.97
CA PRO A 60 -8.62 12.69 -9.98
C PRO A 60 -9.22 11.48 -9.25
N PHE A 61 -8.94 10.26 -9.70
CA PHE A 61 -9.40 8.99 -9.12
C PHE A 61 -8.21 8.03 -8.97
N SER A 62 -7.19 8.53 -8.31
CA SER A 62 -5.84 7.99 -8.38
C SER A 62 -5.68 6.60 -7.74
N GLY A 63 -6.60 6.19 -6.87
CA GLY A 63 -6.45 4.99 -6.04
C GLY A 63 -5.07 4.99 -5.38
N ARG A 64 -4.30 3.92 -5.58
CA ARG A 64 -2.93 3.85 -5.01
C ARG A 64 -1.85 4.67 -5.75
N GLY A 65 -2.23 5.59 -6.63
CA GLY A 65 -1.36 6.59 -7.24
C GLY A 65 -0.54 6.12 -8.43
N THR A 66 -1.01 5.15 -9.23
CA THR A 66 -0.21 4.58 -10.34
C THR A 66 0.16 5.65 -11.37
N THR A 67 -0.78 6.51 -11.79
CA THR A 67 -0.53 7.58 -12.78
C THR A 67 0.43 8.63 -12.24
N SER A 68 0.16 9.17 -11.05
CA SER A 68 0.98 10.23 -10.44
C SER A 68 2.39 9.74 -10.12
N THR A 69 2.53 8.51 -9.62
CA THR A 69 3.85 7.88 -9.41
C THR A 69 4.61 7.76 -10.73
N GLN A 70 3.95 7.29 -11.80
CA GLN A 70 4.60 7.14 -13.10
C GLN A 70 5.01 8.49 -13.70
N ALA A 71 4.18 9.53 -13.51
CA ALA A 71 4.51 10.89 -13.91
C ALA A 71 5.78 11.39 -13.22
N CYS A 72 5.89 11.22 -11.90
CA CYS A 72 7.11 11.58 -11.16
C CYS A 72 8.35 10.81 -11.63
N VAL A 73 8.21 9.49 -11.86
CA VAL A 73 9.30 8.64 -12.38
C VAL A 73 9.82 9.14 -13.74
N GLU A 74 8.94 9.71 -14.55
CA GLU A 74 9.25 10.24 -15.88
C GLU A 74 9.58 11.75 -15.88
N GLY A 75 9.83 12.34 -14.72
CA GLY A 75 10.23 13.74 -14.60
C GLY A 75 9.10 14.76 -14.80
N ARG A 76 7.84 14.35 -14.65
CA ARG A 76 6.66 15.23 -14.57
C ARG A 76 6.28 15.48 -13.11
N VAL A 77 5.42 16.47 -12.87
CA VAL A 77 4.77 16.69 -11.58
C VAL A 77 3.49 15.84 -11.52
N GLY A 78 3.52 14.75 -10.77
CA GLY A 78 2.34 13.91 -10.53
C GLY A 78 1.41 14.50 -9.46
N ILE A 79 0.13 14.66 -9.80
CA ILE A 79 -0.93 15.14 -8.90
C ILE A 79 -1.99 14.05 -8.80
N ALA A 80 -2.37 13.70 -7.58
CA ALA A 80 -3.32 12.64 -7.29
C ALA A 80 -4.42 13.17 -6.35
N SER A 81 -5.66 12.82 -6.66
CA SER A 81 -6.80 12.99 -5.77
C SER A 81 -7.54 11.66 -5.64
N ASP A 82 -8.04 11.37 -4.46
CA ASP A 82 -8.92 10.23 -4.17
C ASP A 82 -9.63 10.50 -2.84
N LEU A 83 -10.85 9.97 -2.68
CA LEU A 83 -11.61 10.10 -1.43
C LEU A 83 -11.07 9.15 -0.35
N ASN A 84 -10.47 8.03 -0.73
CA ASN A 84 -10.03 7.02 0.22
C ASN A 84 -8.73 7.47 0.94
N PRO A 85 -8.70 7.54 2.28
CA PRO A 85 -7.49 7.89 3.02
C PRO A 85 -6.29 6.96 2.75
N LEU A 86 -6.54 5.68 2.46
CA LEU A 86 -5.50 4.73 2.04
C LEU A 86 -4.89 5.15 0.70
N ALA A 87 -5.73 5.51 -0.27
CA ALA A 87 -5.30 6.00 -1.58
C ALA A 87 -4.44 7.26 -1.47
N TYR A 88 -4.85 8.21 -0.62
CA TYR A 88 -4.06 9.40 -0.30
C TYR A 88 -2.69 9.05 0.29
N CYS A 89 -2.65 8.22 1.34
CA CYS A 89 -1.40 7.84 2.01
C CYS A 89 -0.42 7.15 1.05
N LEU A 90 -0.91 6.19 0.25
CA LEU A 90 -0.10 5.46 -0.73
C LEU A 90 0.39 6.37 -1.84
N SER A 91 -0.48 7.24 -2.38
CA SER A 91 -0.11 8.17 -3.44
C SER A 91 0.95 9.16 -2.94
N ARG A 92 0.75 9.76 -1.76
CA ARG A 92 1.66 10.73 -1.18
C ARG A 92 3.06 10.14 -0.93
N ALA A 93 3.12 8.93 -0.37
CA ALA A 93 4.38 8.23 -0.13
C ALA A 93 5.18 7.97 -1.41
N LYS A 94 4.52 7.73 -2.54
CA LYS A 94 5.17 7.38 -3.80
C LYS A 94 5.59 8.58 -4.63
N VAL A 95 4.85 9.69 -4.57
CA VAL A 95 5.16 10.91 -5.36
C VAL A 95 6.21 11.80 -4.69
N ASP A 96 6.38 11.71 -3.37
CA ASP A 96 7.40 12.44 -2.60
C ASP A 96 8.08 11.51 -1.58
N PRO A 97 8.83 10.50 -2.04
CA PRO A 97 9.50 9.57 -1.16
C PRO A 97 10.65 10.26 -0.39
N PRO A 98 10.77 10.05 0.93
CA PRO A 98 11.92 10.53 1.69
C PRO A 98 13.20 9.76 1.33
N ALA A 99 14.35 10.33 1.67
CA ALA A 99 15.62 9.62 1.55
C ALA A 99 15.67 8.40 2.48
N LYS A 100 16.20 7.27 1.99
CA LYS A 100 16.33 6.01 2.76
C LYS A 100 16.97 6.20 4.13
N ARG A 101 18.04 7.01 4.22
CA ARG A 101 18.74 7.30 5.49
C ARG A 101 17.83 7.94 6.53
N THR A 102 16.92 8.81 6.10
CA THR A 102 15.97 9.51 6.99
C THR A 102 14.90 8.54 7.50
N VAL A 103 14.42 7.65 6.63
CA VAL A 103 13.49 6.58 7.03
C VAL A 103 14.14 5.66 8.08
N LEU A 104 15.39 5.23 7.85
CA LEU A 104 16.11 4.36 8.80
C LEU A 104 16.42 5.05 10.12
N ALA A 105 16.70 6.37 10.11
CA ALA A 105 16.84 7.14 11.34
C ALA A 105 15.52 7.18 12.12
N ARG A 106 14.42 7.52 11.43
CA ARG A 106 13.08 7.58 12.04
C ARG A 106 12.62 6.24 12.60
N LEU A 107 12.92 5.13 11.92
CA LEU A 107 12.60 3.79 12.42
C LEU A 107 13.31 3.45 13.73
N ARG A 108 14.56 3.92 13.93
CA ARG A 108 15.29 3.71 15.19
C ARG A 108 14.69 4.52 16.35
N GLU A 109 14.23 5.74 16.07
CA GLU A 109 13.48 6.54 17.06
C GLU A 109 12.16 5.84 17.43
N LEU A 110 11.39 5.42 16.43
CA LEU A 110 10.12 4.72 16.63
C LEU A 110 10.29 3.41 17.41
N GLU A 111 11.41 2.70 17.25
CA GLU A 111 11.69 1.49 18.03
C GLU A 111 11.75 1.79 19.53
N GLN A 112 12.36 2.92 19.92
CA GLN A 112 12.41 3.37 21.31
C GLN A 112 11.02 3.83 21.79
N ASP A 113 10.34 4.67 21.00
CA ASP A 113 9.00 5.18 21.31
C ASP A 113 8.01 4.01 21.53
N CYS A 114 8.06 2.99 20.68
CA CYS A 114 7.16 1.82 20.78
C CYS A 114 7.44 0.93 22.00
N ARG A 115 8.67 0.93 22.53
CA ARG A 115 8.99 0.20 23.76
C ARG A 115 8.43 0.89 24.99
N GLU A 116 8.42 2.23 24.97
CA GLU A 116 7.93 3.07 26.06
C GLU A 116 6.42 3.32 25.98
N CYS A 117 5.82 3.12 24.81
CA CYS A 117 4.39 3.36 24.61
C CYS A 117 3.53 2.31 25.31
N ALA A 118 2.78 2.74 26.32
CA ALA A 118 1.68 1.98 26.92
C ALA A 118 0.42 2.02 26.04
N ALA A 119 0.53 1.69 24.76
CA ALA A 119 -0.62 1.69 23.86
C ALA A 119 -1.70 0.73 24.39
N ALA A 120 -2.94 1.24 24.48
CA ALA A 120 -4.09 0.42 24.88
C ALA A 120 -4.20 -0.79 23.95
N ILE A 121 -4.16 -1.98 24.53
CA ILE A 121 -4.42 -3.20 23.78
C ILE A 121 -5.94 -3.21 23.53
N PRO A 122 -6.40 -3.43 22.29
CA PRO A 122 -7.80 -3.72 22.05
C PRO A 122 -8.28 -4.82 22.98
N ASP A 123 -9.53 -4.74 23.43
CA ASP A 123 -10.13 -5.77 24.29
C ASP A 123 -9.91 -7.16 23.68
N ARG A 124 -9.68 -8.18 24.50
CA ARG A 124 -9.48 -9.56 24.03
C ARG A 124 -10.68 -10.09 23.24
N GLY A 125 -11.87 -9.49 23.39
CA GLY A 125 -13.06 -9.79 22.58
C GLY A 125 -13.05 -9.16 21.18
N ASP A 126 -12.15 -8.22 20.90
CA ASP A 126 -12.05 -7.53 19.61
C ASP A 126 -11.54 -8.50 18.53
N PRO A 127 -12.29 -8.69 17.43
CA PRO A 127 -11.89 -9.55 16.31
C PRO A 127 -10.51 -9.25 15.73
N ILE A 128 -10.01 -8.02 15.87
CA ILE A 128 -8.68 -7.65 15.39
C ILE A 128 -7.57 -8.43 16.10
N THR A 129 -7.82 -8.90 17.33
CA THR A 129 -6.90 -9.74 18.10
C THR A 129 -6.74 -11.16 17.54
N VAL A 130 -7.61 -11.57 16.62
CA VAL A 130 -7.52 -12.83 15.86
C VAL A 130 -6.73 -12.64 14.57
N VAL A 131 -6.56 -11.39 14.11
CA VAL A 131 -5.86 -11.06 12.86
C VAL A 131 -4.36 -10.87 13.10
N PHE A 132 -3.97 -10.32 14.25
CA PHE A 132 -2.59 -9.95 14.58
C PHE A 132 -2.12 -10.60 15.87
N GLN A 133 -0.85 -11.01 15.92
CA GLN A 133 -0.22 -11.39 17.19
C GLN A 133 -0.28 -10.22 18.17
N LEU A 134 -0.45 -10.53 19.46
CA LEU A 134 -0.60 -9.50 20.49
C LEU A 134 0.56 -8.49 20.52
N HIS A 135 1.80 -8.94 20.30
CA HIS A 135 2.97 -8.06 20.24
C HIS A 135 2.93 -7.15 19.00
N THR A 136 2.60 -7.69 17.83
CA THR A 136 2.46 -6.92 16.58
C THR A 136 1.32 -5.91 16.68
N LEU A 137 0.19 -6.33 17.26
CA LEU A 137 -0.97 -5.44 17.47
C LEU A 137 -0.62 -4.28 18.38
N ARG A 138 0.15 -4.52 19.47
CA ARG A 138 0.67 -3.44 20.33
C ARG A 138 1.54 -2.46 19.55
N GLN A 139 2.47 -2.96 18.74
CA GLN A 139 3.34 -2.13 17.90
C GLN A 139 2.53 -1.31 16.88
N LEU A 140 1.57 -1.93 16.19
CA LEU A 140 0.70 -1.27 15.23
C LEU A 140 -0.17 -0.19 15.88
N THR A 141 -0.71 -0.44 17.08
CA THR A 141 -1.50 0.55 17.81
C THR A 141 -0.63 1.71 18.29
N CYS A 142 0.59 1.45 18.75
CA CYS A 142 1.55 2.52 19.04
C CYS A 142 1.88 3.34 17.79
N LEU A 143 2.24 2.69 16.67
CA LEU A 143 2.56 3.38 15.42
C LEU A 143 1.38 4.24 14.93
N LYS A 144 0.14 3.79 15.14
CA LYS A 144 -1.06 4.57 14.83
C LYS A 144 -1.14 5.88 15.63
N THR A 145 -0.61 5.93 16.86
CA THR A 145 -0.65 7.14 17.70
C THR A 145 0.55 8.06 17.49
N VAL A 146 1.73 7.51 17.19
CA VAL A 146 2.96 8.31 17.09
C VAL A 146 3.30 8.81 15.68
N LEU A 147 2.80 8.16 14.63
CA LEU A 147 3.10 8.55 13.25
C LEU A 147 2.34 9.82 12.86
N THR A 148 3.09 10.87 12.53
CA THR A 148 2.59 12.17 12.10
C THR A 148 2.30 12.21 10.59
N ASP A 149 1.85 13.37 10.09
CA ASP A 149 1.73 13.61 8.64
C ASP A 149 3.02 14.18 8.01
N SER A 150 4.16 14.00 8.69
CA SER A 150 5.46 14.28 8.07
C SER A 150 5.69 13.35 6.87
N ARG A 151 6.47 13.82 5.89
CA ARG A 151 6.84 13.03 4.70
C ARG A 151 7.41 11.65 5.06
N VAL A 152 8.22 11.57 6.11
CA VAL A 152 8.89 10.34 6.54
C VAL A 152 7.88 9.38 7.15
N ASP A 153 7.04 9.86 8.05
CA ASP A 153 6.03 9.05 8.72
C ASP A 153 4.94 8.57 7.75
N ILE A 154 4.54 9.40 6.77
CA ILE A 154 3.62 8.97 5.70
C ILE A 154 4.21 7.81 4.89
N PHE A 155 5.51 7.85 4.57
CA PHE A 155 6.16 6.76 3.84
C PHE A 155 6.23 5.47 4.67
N ILE A 156 6.53 5.60 5.97
CA ILE A 156 6.52 4.47 6.92
C ILE A 156 5.10 3.89 7.03
N ARG A 157 4.09 4.75 7.25
CA ARG A 157 2.67 4.38 7.30
C ARG A 157 2.24 3.64 6.04
N ALA A 158 2.57 4.15 4.86
CA ALA A 158 2.26 3.52 3.58
C ALA A 158 2.94 2.15 3.42
N THR A 159 4.19 2.01 3.89
CA THR A 159 4.92 0.74 3.87
C THR A 159 4.26 -0.28 4.78
N ILE A 160 3.91 0.10 6.02
CA ILE A 160 3.19 -0.75 6.97
C ILE A 160 1.85 -1.20 6.39
N LEU A 161 1.06 -0.27 5.83
CA LEU A 161 -0.21 -0.58 5.18
C LEU A 161 -0.04 -1.53 3.98
N GLY A 162 1.09 -1.45 3.28
CA GLY A 162 1.47 -2.35 2.18
C GLY A 162 1.75 -3.78 2.59
N ILE A 163 2.25 -3.99 3.82
CA ILE A 163 2.59 -5.29 4.38
C ILE A 163 1.64 -5.72 5.51
N LEU A 164 0.54 -5.01 5.71
CA LEU A 164 -0.37 -5.30 6.83
C LEU A 164 -1.01 -6.68 6.69
N HIS A 165 -1.44 -7.01 5.47
CA HIS A 165 -2.10 -8.26 5.11
C HIS A 165 -1.45 -8.87 3.88
N GLY A 166 -1.55 -10.18 3.73
CA GLY A 166 -1.08 -10.84 2.53
C GLY A 166 -0.89 -12.34 2.70
N LYS A 167 -0.61 -12.99 1.57
CA LYS A 167 -0.40 -14.43 1.53
C LYS A 167 0.99 -14.81 2.02
N TYR A 168 1.07 -15.75 2.95
CA TYR A 168 2.34 -16.31 3.37
C TYR A 168 3.12 -16.87 2.18
N ARG A 169 4.44 -16.98 2.32
CA ARG A 169 5.26 -17.59 1.27
C ARG A 169 4.82 -19.03 1.05
N ARG A 170 5.08 -19.57 -0.16
CA ARG A 170 4.75 -20.97 -0.52
C ARG A 170 5.27 -22.01 0.47
N SER A 171 6.36 -21.73 1.18
CA SER A 171 6.89 -22.62 2.23
C SER A 171 5.99 -22.73 3.45
N GLY A 172 5.08 -21.77 3.68
CA GLY A 172 4.17 -21.73 4.83
C GLY A 172 4.84 -21.40 6.17
N THR A 173 6.17 -21.25 6.18
CA THR A 173 6.98 -21.10 7.40
C THR A 173 7.43 -19.67 7.68
N ASP A 174 7.26 -18.76 6.73
CA ASP A 174 7.71 -17.37 6.86
C ASP A 174 6.79 -16.42 6.07
N SER A 175 6.74 -15.17 6.53
CA SER A 175 5.90 -14.11 5.96
C SER A 175 6.53 -12.74 6.20
N ILE A 176 6.40 -11.86 5.22
CA ILE A 176 6.70 -10.43 5.39
C ILE A 176 5.51 -9.64 5.93
N TYR A 177 4.34 -10.29 6.03
CA TYR A 177 3.08 -9.66 6.40
C TYR A 177 2.86 -9.71 7.92
N LEU A 178 2.15 -8.70 8.42
CA LEU A 178 1.98 -8.49 9.86
C LEU A 178 0.78 -9.26 10.46
N SER A 179 -0.13 -9.75 9.61
CA SER A 179 -1.30 -10.54 10.01
C SER A 179 -1.15 -12.03 9.73
N ILE A 180 -2.13 -12.83 10.17
CA ILE A 180 -2.35 -14.20 9.67
C ILE A 180 -2.49 -14.26 8.14
N ASP A 181 -2.37 -15.47 7.56
CA ASP A 181 -2.46 -15.71 6.11
C ASP A 181 -3.83 -15.30 5.53
N MET A 182 -3.89 -14.15 4.87
CA MET A 182 -5.14 -13.62 4.33
C MET A 182 -4.92 -12.76 3.08
N PRO A 183 -5.92 -12.65 2.18
CA PRO A 183 -5.80 -11.75 1.04
C PRO A 183 -5.74 -10.28 1.50
N ASN A 184 -5.10 -9.44 0.69
CA ASN A 184 -5.06 -7.98 0.88
C ASN A 184 -6.44 -7.30 0.80
N THR A 185 -7.41 -7.98 0.21
CA THR A 185 -8.81 -7.54 0.10
C THR A 185 -9.65 -8.49 0.94
N PHE A 186 -10.05 -8.05 2.13
CA PHE A 186 -10.75 -8.89 3.10
C PHE A 186 -11.82 -8.09 3.85
N SER A 187 -12.93 -8.73 4.19
CA SER A 187 -13.97 -8.12 5.03
C SER A 187 -13.52 -8.12 6.48
N MET A 188 -13.42 -6.94 7.09
CA MET A 188 -13.05 -6.82 8.50
C MET A 188 -14.22 -7.05 9.46
N SER A 189 -15.35 -7.62 8.98
CA SER A 189 -16.49 -7.89 9.86
C SER A 189 -16.13 -8.97 10.90
N PRO A 190 -16.46 -8.75 12.19
CA PRO A 190 -16.13 -9.65 13.30
C PRO A 190 -16.38 -11.13 13.03
N ASP A 191 -17.60 -11.46 12.61
CA ASP A 191 -18.04 -12.84 12.46
C ASP A 191 -17.43 -13.50 11.23
N TYR A 192 -17.15 -12.72 10.19
CA TYR A 192 -16.47 -13.20 9.00
C TYR A 192 -15.01 -13.56 9.32
N ILE A 193 -14.29 -12.71 10.07
CA ILE A 193 -12.91 -13.00 10.52
C ILE A 193 -12.88 -14.29 11.34
N ARG A 194 -13.75 -14.40 12.36
CA ARG A 194 -13.79 -15.57 13.25
C ARG A 194 -14.05 -16.86 12.46
N LYS A 195 -15.06 -16.84 11.58
CA LYS A 195 -15.39 -17.96 10.71
C LYS A 195 -14.23 -18.33 9.78
N TYR A 196 -13.61 -17.34 9.14
CA TYR A 196 -12.50 -17.56 8.21
C TYR A 196 -11.30 -18.22 8.90
N VAL A 197 -10.95 -17.74 10.10
CA VAL A 197 -9.85 -18.28 10.90
C VAL A 197 -10.14 -19.73 11.29
N GLN A 198 -11.36 -20.02 11.76
CA GLN A 198 -11.79 -21.36 12.14
C GLN A 198 -11.79 -22.33 10.94
N ASP A 199 -12.46 -21.95 9.85
CA ASP A 199 -12.61 -22.78 8.64
C ASP A 199 -11.26 -23.09 7.97
N LYS A 200 -10.26 -22.21 8.14
CA LYS A 200 -8.92 -22.35 7.54
C LYS A 200 -7.83 -22.78 8.53
N GLY A 201 -8.15 -22.96 9.80
CA GLY A 201 -7.19 -23.34 10.84
C GLY A 201 -5.98 -22.40 10.94
N LEU A 202 -6.21 -21.09 10.74
CA LEU A 202 -5.11 -20.13 10.60
C LEU A 202 -4.40 -19.87 11.93
N GLN A 203 -3.08 -19.79 11.87
CA GLN A 203 -2.22 -19.50 13.00
C GLN A 203 -1.19 -18.42 12.66
N TYR A 204 -0.70 -17.78 13.70
CA TYR A 204 0.38 -16.82 13.62
C TYR A 204 1.72 -17.49 13.35
N LEU A 205 2.63 -16.78 12.67
CA LEU A 205 4.03 -17.18 12.55
C LEU A 205 4.91 -16.52 13.65
N PRO A 206 6.01 -17.17 14.09
CA PRO A 206 6.37 -18.54 13.79
C PRO A 206 5.35 -19.52 14.36
N LEU A 207 5.13 -20.67 13.70
CA LEU A 207 4.31 -21.77 14.23
C LEU A 207 5.01 -22.29 15.49
N THR A 208 4.76 -21.69 16.64
CA THR A 208 5.33 -22.15 17.88
C THR A 208 4.78 -23.54 18.15
N GLY A 209 5.65 -24.55 18.29
CA GLY A 209 5.33 -25.82 18.96
C GLY A 209 5.01 -25.64 20.46
N GLY A 210 4.49 -24.47 20.85
CA GLY A 210 4.04 -24.12 22.19
C GLY A 210 2.52 -24.22 22.24
N ARG A 211 2.03 -24.79 23.36
CA ARG A 211 0.65 -25.23 23.57
C ARG A 211 -0.42 -24.23 23.06
N PRO A 212 -1.55 -24.72 22.53
CA PRO A 212 -2.71 -23.86 22.27
C PRO A 212 -3.11 -23.15 23.58
N TRP A 213 -3.41 -21.87 23.45
CA TRP A 213 -3.90 -21.02 24.53
C TRP A 213 -5.08 -21.70 25.23
N ARG A 214 -4.92 -21.95 26.54
CA ARG A 214 -6.03 -22.17 27.48
C ARG A 214 -6.47 -20.84 28.05
#